data_AF-A0A0G1FIY0-F1
#
_entry.id   AF-A0A0G1FIY0-F1
#
_cell.length_a   1.000
_cell.length_b   1.000
_cell.length_c   1.000
_cell.angle_alpha   90.00
_cell.angle_beta   90.00
_cell.angle_gamma   90.00
#
_symmetry.space_group_name_H-M   'P 1'
#
loop_
_entity.id
_entity.type
_entity.pdbx_description
1 polymer ?
#
loop_
_entity_poly.entity_id
_entity_poly.type
_entity_poly.pdbx_seq_one_letter_code
_entity_poly.pdbx_strand_id
1 'polypeptide(L)' 'MQELKALCMSDRDANNKPTMQVMTNIIIEEKNGRYSAKGQCAKCGGNMFKFMSKVDAEKMK' A
#
# COMPACT_ATOMS: atom_id res chain seq x y z
N MET A 1 -2.14 5.03 -14.54
CA MET A 1 -1.88 5.13 -13.08
C MET A 1 -1.98 3.72 -12.52
N GLN A 2 -0.88 3.13 -12.04
CA GLN A 2 -0.94 1.78 -11.47
C GLN A 2 -1.64 1.85 -10.12
N GLU A 3 -2.80 1.21 -10.01
CA GLU A 3 -3.54 1.11 -8.75
C GLU A 3 -2.79 0.18 -7.79
N LEU A 4 -2.09 0.75 -6.82
CA LEU A 4 -1.40 -0.05 -5.81
C LEU A 4 -2.42 -0.57 -4.81
N LYS A 5 -2.69 -1.88 -4.83
CA LYS A 5 -3.50 -2.54 -3.80
C LYS A 5 -2.62 -2.99 -2.63
N ALA A 6 -3.01 -2.64 -1.41
CA ALA A 6 -2.35 -3.03 -0.18
C ALA A 6 -3.36 -3.63 0.81
N LEU A 7 -2.88 -4.38 1.80
CA LEU A 7 -3.74 -4.88 2.88
C LEU A 7 -4.09 -3.74 3.83
N CYS A 8 -5.38 -3.47 4.01
CA CYS A 8 -5.85 -2.53 5.02
C CYS A 8 -6.03 -3.25 6.35
N MET A 9 -5.36 -2.82 7.43
CA MET A 9 -5.65 -3.37 8.76
C MET A 9 -6.99 -2.88 9.33
N SER A 10 -7.52 -1.78 8.79
CA SER A 10 -8.79 -1.17 9.22
C SER A 10 -9.99 -1.73 8.45
N ASP A 11 -9.88 -1.95 7.14
CA ASP A 11 -10.91 -2.66 6.36
C ASP A 11 -10.72 -4.17 6.53
N ARG A 12 -11.33 -4.70 7.59
CA ARG A 12 -11.44 -6.13 7.83
C ARG A 12 -12.76 -6.67 7.31
N ASP A 13 -12.69 -7.81 6.66
CA ASP A 13 -13.87 -8.56 6.23
C ASP A 13 -14.64 -9.12 7.45
N ALA A 14 -15.83 -9.69 7.24
CA ALA A 14 -16.65 -10.32 8.29
C ALA A 14 -15.88 -11.39 9.10
N ASN A 15 -14.82 -11.94 8.53
CA ASN A 15 -13.92 -12.91 9.18
C ASN A 15 -12.71 -12.26 9.90
N ASN A 16 -12.74 -10.95 10.17
CA ASN A 16 -11.63 -10.19 10.74
C ASN A 16 -10.33 -10.22 9.92
N LYS A 17 -10.41 -10.61 8.64
CA LYS A 17 -9.26 -10.71 7.74
C LYS A 17 -9.04 -9.36 7.04
N PRO A 18 -7.80 -8.82 7.02
CA PRO A 18 -7.51 -7.59 6.28
C PRO A 18 -7.79 -7.80 4.80
N THR A 19 -8.51 -6.86 4.20
CA THR A 19 -8.85 -6.90 2.78
C THR A 19 -7.85 -6.11 1.94
N MET A 20 -7.65 -6.54 0.68
CA MET A 20 -6.88 -5.74 -0.26
C MET A 20 -7.72 -4.54 -0.69
N GLN A 21 -7.29 -3.34 -0.31
CA GLN A 21 -7.91 -2.09 -0.73
C GLN A 21 -6.95 -1.30 -1.62
N VAL A 22 -7.53 -0.40 -2.43
CA VAL A 22 -6.76 0.51 -3.26
C VAL A 22 -6.10 1.55 -2.36
N MET A 23 -4.80 1.72 -2.53
CA MET A 23 -4.03 2.75 -1.84
C MET A 23 -4.13 4.06 -2.64
N THR A 24 -4.55 5.12 -1.98
CA THR A 24 -4.53 6.51 -2.46
C THR A 24 -3.36 7.25 -1.82
N ASN A 25 -2.96 8.38 -2.40
CA ASN A 25 -1.82 9.18 -1.91
C ASN A 25 -0.55 8.34 -1.73
N ILE A 26 -0.20 7.56 -2.75
CA ILE A 26 0.96 6.65 -2.71
C ILE A 26 2.24 7.48 -2.74
N ILE A 27 3.03 7.35 -1.69
CA ILE A 27 4.37 7.91 -1.54
C ILE A 27 5.35 6.76 -1.45
N ILE A 28 6.24 6.66 -2.42
CA ILE A 28 7.27 5.63 -2.46
C ILE A 28 8.52 6.16 -1.77
N GLU A 29 8.89 5.54 -0.66
CA GLU A 29 10.13 5.80 0.05
C GLU A 29 11.13 4.66 -0.19
N GLU A 30 12.37 5.03 -0.52
CA GLU A 30 13.50 4.12 -0.59
C GLU A 30 14.39 4.35 0.64
N LYS A 31 14.64 3.29 1.41
CA LYS A 31 15.57 3.34 2.55
C LYS A 31 16.50 2.15 2.52
N ASN A 32 17.80 2.40 2.30
CA ASN A 32 18.87 1.40 2.34
C ASN A 32 18.61 0.19 1.39
N GLY A 33 18.10 0.46 0.17
CA GLY A 33 17.75 -0.58 -0.81
C GLY A 33 16.43 -1.30 -0.55
N ARG A 34 15.66 -0.91 0.48
CA ARG A 34 14.29 -1.39 0.71
C ARG A 34 13.29 -0.35 0.24
N TYR A 35 12.34 -0.77 -0.58
CA TYR A 35 11.32 0.10 -1.12
C TYR A 35 10.01 -0.11 -0.41
N SER A 36 9.37 1.00 -0.07
CA SER A 36 8.22 1.05 0.79
C SER A 36 7.23 2.04 0.20
N ALA A 37 6.07 1.56 -0.21
CA ALA A 37 4.97 2.44 -0.56
C ALA A 37 4.13 2.71 0.69
N LYS A 38 4.07 3.97 1.09
CA LYS A 38 3.12 4.47 2.07
C LYS A 38 1.96 5.10 1.34
N GLY A 39 0.77 5.02 1.92
CA GLY A 39 -0.39 5.74 1.41
C GLY A 39 -1.57 5.55 2.33
N GLN A 40 -2.75 5.87 1.83
CA GLN A 40 -3.99 5.81 2.58
C GLN A 40 -4.96 4.85 1.91
N CYS A 41 -5.80 4.20 2.70
CA CYS A 41 -6.88 3.38 2.15
C CYS A 41 -7.91 4.29 1.49
N ALA A 42 -8.24 4.03 0.22
CA ALA A 42 -9.29 4.75 -0.50
C ALA A 42 -10.66 4.67 0.20
N LYS A 43 -10.90 3.60 0.95
CA LYS A 43 -12.21 3.27 1.53
C LYS A 43 -12.39 3.78 2.95
N CYS A 44 -11.41 3.55 3.83
CA CYS A 44 -11.52 3.92 5.25
C CYS A 44 -10.58 5.07 5.66
N GLY A 45 -9.74 5.58 4.76
CA GLY A 45 -8.74 6.60 5.07
C GLY A 45 -7.59 6.14 5.98
N GLY A 46 -7.55 4.85 6.32
CA GLY A 46 -6.54 4.28 7.21
C GLY A 46 -5.15 4.28 6.56
N ASN A 47 -4.10 4.38 7.37
CA ASN A 47 -2.74 4.34 6.87
C ASN A 47 -2.42 2.94 6.34
N MET A 48 -1.98 2.88 5.09
CA MET A 48 -1.52 1.68 4.44
C MET A 48 -0.02 1.75 4.22
N PHE A 49 0.62 0.59 4.30
CA PHE A 49 2.03 0.44 4.01
C PHE A 49 2.22 -0.86 3.22
N LYS A 50 2.95 -0.80 2.12
CA LYS A 50 3.31 -1.97 1.33
C LYS A 50 4.81 -1.97 1.08
N PHE A 51 5.48 -2.98 1.64
CA PHE A 51 6.84 -3.30 1.22
C PHE A 51 6.80 -3.83 -0.20
N MET A 52 7.69 -3.33 -1.03
CA MET A 52 7.82 -3.74 -2.42
C MET A 52 9.29 -3.94 -2.77
N SER A 53 9.52 -4.78 -3.78
CA SER A 53 10.85 -4.99 -4.32
C SER A 53 11.30 -3.76 -5.09
N LYS A 54 12.62 -3.58 -5.20
CA LYS A 54 13.25 -2.51 -5.98
C LYS A 54 12.66 -2.36 -7.38
N VAL A 55 12.50 -3.49 -8.06
CA VAL A 55 12.00 -3.55 -9.43
C VAL A 55 10.56 -3.03 -9.56
N ASP A 56 9.70 -3.33 -8.58
CA ASP A 56 8.31 -2.85 -8.57
C ASP A 56 8.21 -1.37 -8.20
N ALA A 57 9.06 -0.92 -7.28
CA ALA A 57 9.08 0.48 -6.86
C ALA A 57 9.64 1.41 -7.95
N GLU A 58 10.69 1.00 -8.66
CA GLU A 58 11.22 1.75 -9.81
C GLU A 58 10.22 1.83 -10.97
N LYS A 59 9.33 0.84 -11.12
CA LYS A 59 8.24 0.87 -12.11
C LYS A 59 7.08 1.77 -11.71
N MET A 60 6.96 2.13 -10.43
CA MET A 60 5.91 3.00 -9.91
C MET A 60 6.35 4.44 -9.64
N LYS A 61 7.65 4.73 -9.71
CA LYS A 61 8.23 6.06 -9.61
C LYS A 61 7.99 6.86 -10.89
#